data_AF-A0A8B4H869-F1
#
_entry.id   AF-A0A8B4H869-F1
#
_cell.length_a   1.000
_cell.length_b   1.000
_cell.length_c   1.000
_cell.angle_alpha   90.00
_cell.angle_beta   90.00
_cell.angle_gamma   90.00
#
_symmetry.space_group_name_H-M   'P 1'
#
loop_
_entity.id
_entity.type
_entity.pdbx_description
1 polymer ?
#
loop_
_entity_poly.entity_id
_entity_poly.type
_entity_poly.pdbx_seq_one_letter_code
_entity_poly.pdbx_strand_id
1 'polypeptide(L)'
;MEATDDPVSLARHIRAAGVQAGFSLRPGTPIEPYLPTLDEFDLVLIMSVEPGFGGQKFMPDQLDKVRALRHEITTRGLATLIEIDGGISADTIAQAAEAGCDAFVAGSAIFTNDDPAAAVTNLRTLATL
;
A
#
# COMPACT_ATOMS: atom_id res chain seq x y z
N MET A 1 -9.79 11.44 -4.04
CA MET A 1 -10.33 10.08 -3.89
C MET A 1 -11.36 10.12 -2.80
N GLU A 2 -11.03 9.81 -1.55
CA GLU A 2 -12.00 9.85 -0.45
C GLU A 2 -12.11 11.22 0.23
N ALA A 3 -11.05 12.01 0.17
CA ALA A 3 -10.91 13.29 0.89
C ALA A 3 -10.86 14.53 -0.04
N THR A 4 -11.03 14.36 -1.34
CA THR A 4 -10.99 15.44 -2.34
C THR A 4 -11.74 15.02 -3.61
N ASP A 5 -12.43 15.99 -4.22
CA ASP A 5 -13.19 15.83 -5.45
C ASP A 5 -12.31 15.77 -6.71
N ASP A 6 -11.09 16.32 -6.64
CA ASP A 6 -10.14 16.34 -7.78
C ASP A 6 -8.74 15.85 -7.35
N PRO A 7 -8.57 14.53 -7.19
CA PRO A 7 -7.30 13.94 -6.76
C PRO A 7 -6.18 14.09 -7.79
N VAL A 8 -6.50 14.13 -9.09
CA VAL A 8 -5.50 14.24 -10.15
C VAL A 8 -4.87 15.62 -10.17
N SER A 9 -5.69 16.68 -10.10
CA SER A 9 -5.18 18.05 -10.01
C SER A 9 -4.31 18.26 -8.77
N LEU A 10 -4.74 17.71 -7.62
CA LEU A 10 -3.96 17.75 -6.39
C LEU A 10 -2.62 17.00 -6.53
N ALA A 11 -2.62 15.80 -7.11
CA ALA A 11 -1.39 15.02 -7.32
C ALA A 11 -0.40 15.76 -8.22
N ARG A 12 -0.86 16.38 -9.32
CA ARG A 12 -0.02 17.21 -10.18
C ARG A 12 0.55 18.41 -9.45
N HIS A 13 -0.23 19.04 -8.57
CA HIS A 13 0.26 20.16 -7.75
C HIS A 13 1.36 19.71 -6.77
N ILE A 14 1.17 18.56 -6.12
CA ILE A 14 2.17 17.95 -5.24
C ILE A 14 3.46 17.65 -6.02
N ARG A 15 3.35 17.03 -7.20
CA ARG A 15 4.51 16.74 -8.07
C ARG A 15 5.22 18.00 -8.57
N ALA A 16 4.47 19.07 -8.87
CA ALA A 16 5.04 20.36 -9.24
C ALA A 16 5.87 21.01 -8.11
N ALA A 17 5.61 20.65 -6.85
CA ALA A 17 6.42 21.04 -5.70
C ALA A 17 7.68 20.17 -5.50
N GLY A 18 7.96 19.21 -6.39
CA GLY A 18 9.15 18.37 -6.36
C GLY A 18 9.07 17.17 -5.41
N VAL A 19 7.87 16.76 -5.02
CA VAL A 19 7.63 15.61 -4.14
C VAL A 19 6.76 14.55 -4.83
N GLN A 20 6.87 13.29 -4.41
CA GLN A 20 6.04 12.20 -4.93
C GLN A 20 4.58 12.36 -4.47
N ALA A 21 3.64 12.01 -5.33
CA ALA A 21 2.21 12.03 -5.04
C ALA A 21 1.64 10.61 -4.98
N GLY A 22 0.87 10.31 -3.94
CA GLY A 22 0.13 9.05 -3.84
C GLY A 22 -1.23 9.26 -3.23
N PHE A 23 -2.05 8.21 -3.27
CA PHE A 23 -3.34 8.18 -2.57
C PHE A 23 -3.50 6.87 -1.81
N SER A 24 -4.35 6.91 -0.78
CA SER A 24 -4.74 5.72 -0.03
C SER A 24 -6.20 5.37 -0.27
N LEU A 25 -6.54 4.09 -0.11
CA LEU A 25 -7.92 3.60 -0.11
C LEU A 25 -8.20 2.78 1.13
N ARG A 26 -9.32 3.08 1.79
CA ARG A 26 -9.83 2.25 2.89
C ARG A 26 -10.45 0.94 2.37
N PRO A 27 -10.73 -0.03 3.26
CA PRO A 27 -11.33 -1.31 2.86
C PRO A 27 -12.64 -1.18 2.08
N GLY A 28 -13.52 -0.28 2.49
CA GLY A 28 -14.82 -0.06 1.85
C GLY A 28 -14.80 0.63 0.49
N THR A 29 -13.66 1.13 0.01
CA THR A 29 -13.59 1.88 -1.26
C THR A 29 -13.08 0.98 -2.40
N PRO A 30 -13.82 0.84 -3.51
CA PRO A 30 -13.38 0.06 -4.67
C PRO A 30 -12.19 0.73 -5.38
N ILE A 31 -11.34 -0.07 -6.03
CA ILE A 31 -10.15 0.43 -6.74
C ILE A 31 -10.43 0.71 -8.22
N GLU A 32 -11.40 0.02 -8.80
CA GLU A 32 -11.71 0.00 -10.23
C GLU A 32 -11.89 1.39 -10.84
N PRO A 33 -12.60 2.35 -10.20
CA PRO A 33 -12.76 3.69 -10.77
C PRO A 33 -11.45 4.47 -10.95
N TYR A 34 -10.38 4.05 -10.26
CA TYR A 34 -9.14 4.78 -10.15
C TYR A 34 -8.00 4.21 -11.01
N LEU A 35 -8.15 2.96 -11.46
CA LEU A 35 -7.19 2.29 -12.35
C LEU A 35 -6.83 3.14 -13.61
N PRO A 36 -7.77 3.83 -14.27
CA PRO A 36 -7.43 4.63 -15.45
C PRO A 36 -6.46 5.80 -15.16
N THR A 37 -6.38 6.25 -13.90
CA THR A 37 -5.61 7.44 -13.50
C THR A 37 -4.26 7.14 -12.85
N LEU A 38 -3.82 5.87 -12.81
CA LEU A 38 -2.63 5.47 -12.07
C LEU A 38 -1.33 6.18 -12.48
N ASP A 39 -1.21 6.62 -13.74
CA ASP A 39 -0.06 7.36 -14.27
C ASP A 39 0.12 8.76 -13.69
N GLU A 40 -0.90 9.29 -13.00
CA GLU A 40 -0.84 10.55 -12.28
C GLU A 40 -0.17 10.40 -10.90
N PHE A 41 -0.02 9.17 -10.39
CA PHE A 41 0.44 8.87 -9.04
C PHE A 41 1.71 8.02 -9.03
N ASP A 42 2.58 8.30 -8.07
CA ASP A 42 3.83 7.58 -7.81
C ASP A 42 3.62 6.40 -6.84
N LEU A 43 2.56 6.44 -6.02
CA LEU A 43 2.26 5.41 -5.01
C LEU A 43 0.74 5.25 -4.80
N VAL A 44 0.30 4.00 -4.63
CA VAL A 44 -1.06 3.67 -4.14
C VAL A 44 -0.94 2.88 -2.85
N LEU A 45 -1.53 3.41 -1.78
CA LEU A 45 -1.59 2.77 -0.47
C LEU A 45 -2.93 2.04 -0.28
N ILE A 46 -2.88 0.73 -0.09
CA ILE A 46 -4.05 -0.07 0.27
C ILE A 46 -4.08 -0.27 1.78
N MET A 47 -5.16 0.19 2.43
CA MET A 47 -5.39 -0.08 3.83
C MET A 47 -5.98 -1.50 3.98
N SER A 48 -5.28 -2.36 4.72
CA SER A 48 -5.75 -3.71 5.09
C SER A 48 -6.43 -3.76 6.47
N VAL A 49 -6.78 -2.59 7.01
CA VAL A 49 -7.60 -2.37 8.21
C VAL A 49 -8.38 -1.07 8.05
N GLU A 50 -9.39 -0.82 8.89
CA GLU A 50 -10.04 0.50 8.91
C GLU A 50 -9.08 1.57 9.47
N PRO A 51 -8.99 2.76 8.86
CA PRO A 51 -8.08 3.79 9.32
C PRO A 51 -8.45 4.32 10.72
N GLY A 52 -7.44 4.68 11.51
CA GLY A 52 -7.60 5.38 12.79
C GLY A 52 -6.82 4.79 13.95
N PHE A 53 -6.65 3.46 14.02
CA PHE A 53 -5.99 2.79 15.15
C PHE A 53 -5.03 1.68 14.72
N GLY A 54 -3.90 1.57 15.43
CA GLY A 54 -2.96 0.46 15.26
C GLY A 54 -3.41 -0.84 15.95
N GLY A 55 -2.76 -1.96 15.61
CA GLY A 55 -3.01 -3.27 16.24
C GLY A 55 -4.25 -4.02 15.74
N GLN A 56 -4.90 -3.51 14.70
CA GLN A 56 -6.02 -4.16 14.05
C GLN A 56 -5.57 -5.38 13.22
N LYS A 57 -6.49 -6.31 12.99
CA LYS A 57 -6.22 -7.53 12.23
C LYS A 57 -6.24 -7.26 10.74
N PHE A 58 -5.21 -7.74 10.05
CA PHE A 58 -5.11 -7.73 8.59
C PHE A 58 -6.35 -8.33 7.93
N MET A 59 -6.86 -7.66 6.89
CA MET A 59 -8.00 -8.06 6.06
C MET A 59 -7.51 -8.64 4.73
N PRO A 60 -7.46 -9.98 4.56
CA PRO A 60 -6.85 -10.61 3.38
C PRO A 60 -7.57 -10.33 2.06
N ASP A 61 -8.87 -10.02 2.11
CA ASP A 61 -9.67 -9.60 0.97
C ASP A 61 -9.16 -8.31 0.32
N GLN A 62 -8.41 -7.47 1.06
CA GLN A 62 -7.81 -6.26 0.50
C GLN A 62 -6.67 -6.56 -0.48
N LEU A 63 -6.12 -7.78 -0.47
CA LEU A 63 -5.13 -8.22 -1.46
C LEU A 63 -5.70 -8.31 -2.87
N ASP A 64 -7.02 -8.39 -3.05
CA ASP A 64 -7.63 -8.38 -4.38
C ASP A 64 -7.45 -7.02 -5.07
N LYS A 65 -7.47 -5.91 -4.30
CA LYS A 65 -7.13 -4.57 -4.81
C LYS A 65 -5.66 -4.50 -5.23
N VAL A 66 -4.76 -5.10 -4.43
CA VAL A 66 -3.33 -5.18 -4.73
C VAL A 66 -3.10 -5.92 -6.05
N ARG A 67 -3.75 -7.06 -6.26
CA ARG A 67 -3.65 -7.83 -7.50
C ARG A 67 -4.16 -7.05 -8.72
N ALA A 68 -5.28 -6.35 -8.58
CA ALA A 68 -5.82 -5.49 -9.63
C ALA A 68 -4.85 -4.35 -10.00
N LEU A 69 -4.28 -3.68 -8.99
CA LEU A 69 -3.24 -2.66 -9.18
C LEU A 69 -2.00 -3.24 -9.89
N ARG A 70 -1.47 -4.35 -9.40
CA ARG A 70 -0.27 -4.98 -9.96
C ARG A 70 -0.49 -5.38 -11.42
N HIS A 71 -1.66 -5.93 -11.74
CA HIS A 71 -2.03 -6.25 -13.12
C HIS A 71 -2.00 -5.01 -14.02
N GLU A 72 -2.66 -3.92 -13.61
CA GLU A 72 -2.74 -2.68 -14.39
C GLU A 72 -1.37 -2.00 -14.55
N ILE A 73 -0.60 -1.90 -13.46
CA ILE A 73 0.75 -1.31 -13.44
C ILE A 73 1.69 -2.07 -14.38
N THR A 74 1.65 -3.41 -14.34
CA THR A 74 2.49 -4.25 -15.21
C THR A 74 2.06 -4.13 -16.67
N THR A 75 0.75 -4.18 -16.94
CA THR A 75 0.18 -4.08 -18.30
C THR A 75 0.56 -2.77 -18.98
N ARG A 76 0.57 -1.68 -18.22
CA ARG A 76 0.90 -0.33 -18.72
C ARG A 76 2.36 0.06 -18.59
N GLY A 77 3.19 -0.76 -17.94
CA GLY A 77 4.59 -0.46 -17.69
C GLY A 77 4.80 0.77 -16.80
N LEU A 78 3.92 0.97 -15.80
CA LEU A 78 4.00 2.10 -14.88
C LEU A 78 5.06 1.85 -13.79
N ALA A 79 5.63 2.94 -13.27
CA ALA A 79 6.55 2.91 -12.14
C ALA A 79 5.87 3.09 -10.78
N THR A 80 4.53 3.19 -10.77
CA THR A 80 3.73 3.38 -9.57
C THR A 80 3.95 2.24 -8.58
N LEU A 81 4.23 2.58 -7.32
CA LEU A 81 4.44 1.63 -6.24
C LEU A 81 3.11 1.25 -5.59
N ILE A 82 3.02 0.01 -5.10
CA ILE A 82 1.92 -0.46 -4.26
C ILE A 82 2.41 -0.59 -2.83
N GLU A 83 1.83 0.18 -1.92
CA GLU A 83 2.06 0.08 -0.48
C GLU A 83 0.86 -0.57 0.21
N ILE A 84 1.10 -1.31 1.30
CA ILE A 84 0.05 -1.86 2.15
C ILE A 84 0.26 -1.44 3.61
N ASP A 85 -0.83 -1.02 4.27
CA ASP A 85 -0.82 -0.61 5.68
C ASP A 85 -1.98 -1.24 6.47
N GLY A 86 -1.63 -1.80 7.63
CA GLY A 86 -2.57 -2.35 8.60
C GLY A 86 -2.39 -3.85 8.84
N GLY A 87 -1.82 -4.22 9.97
CA GLY A 87 -1.69 -5.62 10.37
C GLY A 87 -0.58 -6.39 9.64
N ILE A 88 0.44 -5.70 9.10
CA ILE A 88 1.65 -6.33 8.56
C ILE A 88 2.50 -6.92 9.70
N SER A 89 2.79 -8.21 9.59
CA SER A 89 3.60 -9.01 10.51
C SER A 89 4.32 -10.14 9.77
N ALA A 90 5.05 -10.99 10.49
CA ALA A 90 5.69 -12.18 9.93
C ALA A 90 4.68 -13.15 9.29
N ASP A 91 3.43 -13.17 9.76
CA ASP A 91 2.39 -14.06 9.25
C ASP A 91 1.71 -13.52 7.99
N THR A 92 1.78 -12.21 7.75
CA THR A 92 0.98 -11.54 6.71
C THR A 92 1.82 -10.90 5.61
N ILE A 93 3.11 -10.65 5.83
CA ILE A 93 3.95 -9.95 4.87
C ILE A 93 4.19 -10.76 3.59
N ALA A 94 4.34 -12.08 3.70
CA ALA A 94 4.60 -12.96 2.55
C ALA A 94 3.44 -12.95 1.54
N GLN A 95 2.19 -13.08 2.01
CA GLN A 95 1.01 -13.01 1.13
C GLN A 95 0.82 -11.62 0.49
N ALA A 96 1.23 -10.55 1.18
CA ALA A 96 1.16 -9.19 0.64
C ALA A 96 2.22 -8.98 -0.44
N ALA A 97 3.43 -9.51 -0.25
CA ALA A 97 4.49 -9.52 -1.25
C ALA A 97 4.07 -10.35 -2.47
N GLU A 98 3.53 -11.55 -2.27
CA GLU A 98 3.02 -12.42 -3.34
C GLU A 98 1.89 -11.76 -4.14
N ALA A 99 1.00 -11.01 -3.48
CA ALA A 99 -0.04 -10.25 -4.17
C ALA A 99 0.50 -9.11 -5.04
N GLY A 100 1.73 -8.67 -4.79
CA GLY A 100 2.45 -7.68 -5.59
C GLY A 100 2.71 -6.34 -4.90
N CYS A 101 2.73 -6.27 -3.56
CA CYS A 101 3.15 -5.05 -2.86
C CYS A 101 4.66 -4.79 -3.01
N ASP A 102 5.04 -3.52 -3.12
CA ASP A 102 6.43 -3.05 -3.14
C ASP A 102 6.89 -2.51 -1.77
N ALA A 103 5.96 -1.95 -1.01
CA ALA A 103 6.20 -1.30 0.28
C ALA A 103 5.22 -1.80 1.35
N PHE A 104 5.70 -1.86 2.60
CA PHE A 104 4.98 -2.48 3.72
C PHE A 104 5.08 -1.60 4.96
N VAL A 105 3.93 -1.16 5.48
CA VAL A 105 3.86 -0.38 6.71
C VAL A 105 3.65 -1.33 7.89
N ALA A 106 4.67 -1.45 8.73
CA ALA A 106 4.66 -2.30 9.93
C ALA A 106 4.94 -1.45 11.18
N GLY A 107 3.94 -1.36 12.07
CA GLY A 107 4.05 -0.67 13.35
C GLY A 107 4.37 -1.64 14.49
N SER A 108 3.32 -2.25 15.05
CA SER A 108 3.43 -3.13 16.22
C SER A 108 4.41 -4.28 16.01
N ALA A 109 4.42 -4.92 14.83
CA ALA A 109 5.33 -6.03 14.53
C ALA A 109 6.83 -5.68 14.67
N ILE A 110 7.19 -4.40 14.58
CA ILE A 110 8.56 -3.91 14.78
C ILE A 110 8.74 -3.37 16.19
N PHE A 111 7.88 -2.42 16.60
CA PHE A 111 8.12 -1.62 17.80
C PHE A 111 7.71 -2.28 19.12
N THR A 112 7.04 -3.44 19.10
CA THR A 112 6.82 -4.24 20.32
C THR A 112 7.89 -5.31 20.52
N ASN A 113 8.89 -5.38 19.64
CA ASN A 113 9.99 -6.31 19.75
C ASN A 113 11.16 -5.68 20.53
N ASP A 114 11.87 -6.47 21.32
CA ASP A 114 13.05 -6.00 22.06
C ASP A 114 14.20 -5.61 21.12
N ASP A 115 14.23 -6.18 19.90
CA ASP A 115 15.14 -5.80 18.82
C ASP A 115 14.38 -5.43 17.54
N PRO A 116 14.05 -4.12 17.36
CA PRO A 116 13.38 -3.63 16.15
C PRO A 116 14.16 -3.87 14.86
N ALA A 117 15.50 -3.89 14.92
CA ALA A 117 16.34 -4.09 13.72
C ALA A 117 16.28 -5.56 13.26
N ALA A 118 16.29 -6.50 14.20
CA ALA A 118 16.07 -7.91 13.91
C ALA A 118 14.66 -8.15 13.35
N ALA A 119 13.63 -7.48 13.90
CA ALA A 119 12.26 -7.57 13.39
C ALA A 119 12.16 -7.10 11.92
N VAL A 120 12.74 -5.95 11.58
CA VAL A 120 12.80 -5.46 10.18
C VAL A 120 13.52 -6.45 9.27
N THR A 121 14.65 -7.01 9.72
CA THR A 121 15.42 -7.99 8.94
C THR A 121 14.60 -9.24 8.67
N ASN A 122 13.89 -9.75 9.68
CA ASN A 122 13.01 -10.91 9.52
C ASN A 122 11.88 -10.63 8.51
N LEU A 123 11.22 -9.48 8.63
CA LEU A 123 10.15 -9.10 7.69
C LEU A 123 10.66 -9.00 6.25
N ARG A 124 11.83 -8.39 6.02
CA ARG A 124 12.44 -8.32 4.69
C ARG A 124 12.72 -9.70 4.09
N THR A 125 13.25 -10.62 4.90
CA THR A 125 13.49 -12.01 4.46
C THR A 125 12.19 -12.69 4.04
N LEU A 126 11.10 -12.50 4.80
CA LEU A 126 9.80 -13.10 4.50
C LEU A 126 9.09 -12.46 3.30
N ALA A 127 9.40 -11.20 2.97
CA ALA A 127 8.84 -10.49 1.82
C ALA A 127 9.56 -10.82 0.49
N THR A 128 10.71 -11.50 0.53
CA THR A 128 11.49 -11.86 -0.64
C THR A 128 11.21 -13.33 -0.97
N LEU A 129 10.37 -13.61 -1.98
CA LEU A 129 10.21 -14.97 -2.51
C LEU A 129 11.50 -15.43 -3.21
#